data_AF-A0AAD9Y261-F1
#
_entry.id   AF-A0AAD9Y261-F1
#
_cell.length_a   1.000
_cell.length_b   1.000
_cell.length_c   1.000
_cell.angle_alpha   90.00
_cell.angle_beta   90.00
_cell.angle_gamma   90.00
#
_symmetry.space_group_name_H-M   'P 1'
#
loop_
_entity.id
_entity.type
_entity.pdbx_description
1 polymer ?
#
loop_
_entity_poly.entity_id
_entity_poly.type
_entity_poly.pdbx_seq_one_letter_code
_entity_poly.pdbx_strand_id
1 'polypeptide(L)'
;MVDADVDIDPNRPRRVLAVAVLFLCLTPIAVALRLYSKVFITRTVTSDDKLLCLLQAVFTAFLVTEILGVVHGTGRDATQITPEDRRKALQYFFAGELLYLLTTILLKVCVGILLVPVEIAFETS
;
A
#
# COMPACT_ATOMS: atom_id res chain seq x y z
N MET A 1 -37.24 13.28 -18.60
CA MET A 1 -36.95 13.47 -17.16
C MET A 1 -36.90 12.08 -16.56
N VAL A 2 -35.75 11.43 -16.71
CA VAL A 2 -35.53 10.03 -16.30
C VAL A 2 -35.41 10.04 -14.78
N ASP A 3 -36.49 9.66 -14.13
CA ASP A 3 -36.47 9.18 -12.76
C ASP A 3 -35.79 7.81 -12.81
N ALA A 4 -34.46 7.84 -12.73
CA ALA A 4 -33.72 6.65 -12.35
C ALA A 4 -34.04 6.46 -10.88
N ASP A 5 -35.01 5.59 -10.62
CA ASP A 5 -35.16 4.83 -9.39
C ASP A 5 -33.81 4.19 -9.08
N VAL A 6 -32.92 4.98 -8.48
CA VAL A 6 -31.74 4.47 -7.79
C VAL A 6 -32.33 3.80 -6.56
N ASP A 7 -32.67 2.53 -6.72
CA ASP A 7 -32.81 1.56 -5.67
C ASP A 7 -31.55 1.64 -4.78
N ILE A 8 -31.63 2.45 -3.73
CA ILE A 8 -30.62 2.53 -2.66
C ILE A 8 -30.85 1.30 -1.80
N ASP A 9 -30.41 0.11 -2.27
CA ASP A 9 -30.24 -1.00 -1.35
C ASP A 9 -29.30 -0.52 -0.24
N PRO A 10 -29.67 -0.62 1.04
CA PRO A 10 -28.80 -0.21 2.16
C PRO A 10 -27.47 -0.99 2.23
N ASN A 11 -27.31 -2.04 1.41
CA ASN A 11 -26.11 -2.86 1.29
C ASN A 11 -25.16 -2.49 0.14
N ARG A 12 -25.51 -1.58 -0.78
CA ARG A 12 -24.61 -1.15 -1.88
C ARG A 12 -23.29 -0.52 -1.39
N PRO A 13 -23.27 0.42 -0.42
CA PRO A 13 -22.00 1.01 0.03
C PRO A 13 -21.07 -0.02 0.67
N ARG A 14 -21.65 -1.02 1.37
CA ARG A 14 -20.90 -2.08 2.05
C ARG A 14 -20.19 -3.01 1.06
N ARG A 15 -20.84 -3.32 -0.07
CA ARG A 15 -20.25 -4.14 -1.15
C ARG A 15 -19.14 -3.40 -1.91
N VAL A 16 -19.37 -2.14 -2.25
CA VAL A 16 -18.37 -1.32 -2.97
C VAL A 16 -17.13 -1.15 -2.10
N LEU A 17 -17.30 -0.91 -0.80
CA LEU A 17 -16.18 -0.81 0.11
C LEU A 17 -15.45 -2.15 0.27
N ALA A 18 -16.15 -3.27 0.39
CA ALA A 18 -15.51 -4.59 0.46
C ALA A 18 -14.63 -4.86 -0.78
N VAL A 19 -15.11 -4.51 -1.98
CA VAL A 19 -14.34 -4.65 -3.23
C VAL A 19 -13.14 -3.70 -3.24
N ALA A 20 -13.31 -2.45 -2.80
CA ALA A 20 -12.22 -1.49 -2.70
C ALA A 20 -11.12 -1.98 -1.74
N VAL A 21 -11.49 -2.53 -0.59
CA VAL A 21 -10.55 -3.15 0.36
C VAL A 21 -9.83 -4.34 -0.28
N LEU A 22 -10.57 -5.20 -0.98
CA LEU A 22 -9.99 -6.39 -1.61
C LEU A 22 -9.00 -6.01 -2.70
N PHE A 23 -9.33 -5.00 -3.51
CA PHE A 23 -8.44 -4.44 -4.54
C PHE A 23 -7.21 -3.74 -3.93
N LEU A 24 -7.42 -3.04 -2.82
CA LEU A 24 -6.35 -2.41 -2.02
C LEU A 24 -5.40 -3.47 -1.44
N CYS A 25 -5.91 -4.64 -1.03
CA CYS A 25 -5.09 -5.78 -0.58
C CYS A 25 -4.36 -6.48 -1.73
N LEU A 26 -4.97 -6.57 -2.92
CA LEU A 26 -4.41 -7.32 -4.05
C LEU A 26 -3.25 -6.59 -4.73
N THR A 27 -3.40 -5.28 -4.88
CA THR A 27 -2.41 -4.37 -5.49
C THR A 27 -1.00 -4.58 -4.90
N PRO A 28 -0.80 -4.54 -3.58
CA PRO A 28 0.51 -4.72 -3.01
C PRO A 28 1.02 -6.15 -3.03
N ILE A 29 0.17 -7.17 -2.96
CA ILE A 29 0.61 -8.57 -3.07
C ILE A 29 1.24 -8.78 -4.46
N ALA A 30 0.65 -8.19 -5.50
CA ALA A 30 1.21 -8.21 -6.84
C ALA A 30 2.54 -7.44 -6.92
N VAL A 31 2.66 -6.29 -6.25
CA VAL A 31 3.91 -5.51 -6.18
C VAL A 31 5.00 -6.28 -5.43
N ALA A 32 4.63 -6.94 -4.33
CA ALA A 32 5.52 -7.75 -3.52
C ALA A 32 6.10 -8.92 -4.34
N LEU A 33 5.25 -9.61 -5.09
CA LEU A 33 5.67 -10.69 -5.99
C LEU A 33 6.61 -10.19 -7.09
N ARG A 34 6.35 -8.99 -7.64
CA ARG A 34 7.19 -8.36 -8.65
C ARG A 34 8.60 -8.05 -8.13
N LEU A 35 8.69 -7.56 -6.90
CA LEU A 35 9.97 -7.31 -6.23
C LEU A 35 10.72 -8.62 -5.92
N TYR A 36 10.02 -9.65 -5.44
CA TYR A 36 10.59 -10.97 -5.23
C TYR A 36 11.17 -11.58 -6.52
N SER A 37 10.44 -11.49 -7.64
CA SER A 37 10.94 -11.94 -8.93
C SER A 37 12.17 -11.16 -9.40
N LYS A 38 12.26 -9.86 -9.07
CA LYS A 38 13.42 -9.03 -9.40
C LYS A 38 14.65 -9.44 -8.58
N VAL A 39 14.49 -9.68 -7.27
CA VAL A 39 15.56 -10.23 -6.41
C VAL A 39 16.05 -11.56 -7.00
N PHE A 40 15.13 -12.43 -7.40
CA PHE A 40 15.47 -13.74 -7.96
C PHE A 40 16.19 -13.65 -9.31
N ILE A 41 15.82 -12.69 -10.16
CA ILE A 41 16.41 -12.46 -11.48
C ILE A 41 17.82 -11.86 -11.39
N THR A 42 18.05 -10.91 -10.47
CA THR A 42 19.34 -10.19 -10.44
C THR A 42 20.50 -11.11 -10.03
N ARG A 43 20.25 -12.16 -9.23
CA ARG A 43 21.14 -13.31 -8.93
C ARG A 43 22.61 -13.00 -8.56
N THR A 44 22.97 -11.74 -8.36
CA THR A 44 24.25 -11.26 -7.82
C THR A 44 24.01 -10.71 -6.42
N VAL A 45 24.46 -11.46 -5.42
CA VAL A 45 24.31 -11.12 -3.99
C VAL A 45 25.28 -10.00 -3.65
N THR A 46 24.90 -8.77 -3.97
CA THR A 46 25.57 -7.55 -3.53
C THR A 46 24.80 -6.98 -2.34
N SER A 47 25.44 -6.17 -1.47
CA SER A 47 24.83 -5.57 -0.27
C SER A 47 23.48 -4.85 -0.51
N ASP A 48 23.15 -4.51 -1.75
CA ASP A 48 21.86 -4.01 -2.24
C ASP A 48 20.65 -4.90 -1.94
N ASP A 49 20.80 -6.23 -1.93
CA ASP A 49 19.67 -7.15 -1.73
C ASP A 49 19.01 -6.98 -0.35
N LYS A 50 19.80 -6.55 0.65
CA LYS A 50 19.28 -6.28 2.00
C LYS A 50 18.36 -5.06 2.01
N LEU A 51 18.65 -4.04 1.20
CA LEU A 51 17.82 -2.84 1.10
C LEU A 51 16.50 -3.14 0.39
N LEU A 52 16.55 -3.97 -0.65
CA LEU A 52 15.36 -4.42 -1.38
C LEU A 52 14.45 -5.30 -0.51
N CYS A 53 15.04 -6.19 0.29
CA CYS A 53 14.32 -7.00 1.27
C CYS A 53 13.72 -6.12 2.40
N LEU A 54 14.45 -5.11 2.88
CA LEU A 54 13.95 -4.18 3.89
C LEU A 54 12.79 -3.34 3.35
N LEU A 55 12.91 -2.80 2.13
CA LEU A 55 11.83 -2.09 1.46
C LEU A 55 10.57 -2.93 1.39
N GLN A 56 10.70 -4.20 0.98
CA GLN A 56 9.59 -5.14 0.91
C GLN A 56 8.94 -5.38 2.27
N ALA A 57 9.74 -5.57 3.32
CA ALA A 57 9.23 -5.81 4.67
C ALA A 57 8.46 -4.59 5.21
N VAL A 58 9.02 -3.39 5.03
CA VAL A 58 8.39 -2.13 5.43
C VAL A 58 7.11 -1.88 4.64
N PHE A 59 7.12 -2.15 3.33
CA PHE A 59 5.94 -2.05 2.49
C PHE A 59 4.84 -3.02 2.94
N THR A 60 5.19 -4.25 3.31
CA THR A 60 4.23 -5.23 3.84
C THR A 60 3.58 -4.74 5.13
N ALA A 61 4.37 -4.16 6.04
CA ALA A 61 3.88 -3.60 7.30
C ALA A 61 2.97 -2.36 7.12
N PHE A 62 3.31 -1.49 6.16
CA PHE A 62 2.45 -0.35 5.76
C PHE A 62 1.04 -0.83 5.40
N LEU A 63 0.93 -1.90 4.63
CA LEU A 63 -0.35 -2.40 4.12
C LEU A 63 -1.20 -3.05 5.20
N VAL A 64 -0.57 -3.78 6.12
CA VAL A 64 -1.28 -4.29 7.30
C VAL A 64 -1.90 -3.13 8.09
N THR A 65 -1.19 -2.00 8.17
CA THR A 65 -1.69 -0.79 8.84
C THR A 65 -2.85 -0.16 8.09
N GLU A 66 -2.78 -0.05 6.76
CA GLU A 66 -3.89 0.43 5.91
C GLU A 66 -5.14 -0.45 6.05
N ILE A 67 -4.97 -1.77 5.99
CA ILE A 67 -6.07 -2.73 6.16
C ILE A 67 -6.69 -2.58 7.55
N LEU A 68 -5.88 -2.48 8.60
CA LEU A 68 -6.37 -2.25 9.97
C LEU A 68 -7.11 -0.92 10.07
N GLY A 69 -6.63 0.14 9.42
CA GLY A 69 -7.30 1.44 9.35
C GLY A 69 -8.69 1.34 8.71
N VAL A 70 -8.82 0.62 7.58
CA VAL A 70 -10.12 0.46 6.90
C VAL A 70 -11.06 -0.48 7.67
N VAL A 71 -10.54 -1.56 8.26
CA VAL A 71 -11.35 -2.49 9.08
C VAL A 71 -11.90 -1.81 10.33
N HIS A 72 -11.10 -0.98 11.00
CA HIS A 72 -11.57 -0.16 12.12
C HIS A 72 -12.51 0.97 11.67
N GLY A 73 -12.45 1.40 10.41
CA GLY A 73 -13.29 2.44 9.84
C GLY A 73 -14.64 1.98 9.27
N THR A 74 -14.80 0.71 8.86
CA THR A 74 -15.92 0.33 7.96
C THR A 74 -17.12 -0.40 8.58
N GLY A 75 -17.11 -0.64 9.88
CA GLY A 75 -18.15 -1.47 10.52
C GLY A 75 -19.24 -0.73 11.29
N ARG A 76 -18.99 0.50 11.72
CA ARG A 76 -19.86 1.19 12.69
C ARG A 76 -20.43 2.45 12.06
N ASP A 77 -21.75 2.55 12.16
CA ASP A 77 -22.53 3.73 11.84
C ASP A 77 -21.82 4.96 12.44
N ALA A 78 -21.56 5.98 11.60
CA ALA A 78 -20.87 7.21 11.98
C ALA A 78 -21.56 7.98 13.13
N THR A 79 -22.75 7.53 13.51
CA THR A 79 -23.65 8.06 14.55
C THR A 79 -23.34 7.53 15.96
N GLN A 80 -22.52 6.48 16.12
CA GLN A 80 -22.12 5.94 17.44
C GLN A 80 -20.61 6.01 17.72
N ILE A 81 -19.86 6.80 16.95
CA ILE A 81 -18.41 6.92 17.15
C ILE A 81 -18.15 7.75 18.41
N THR A 82 -17.74 7.06 19.47
CA THR A 82 -17.22 7.70 20.68
C THR A 82 -15.94 8.47 20.30
N PRO A 83 -15.70 9.69 20.83
CA PRO A 83 -14.52 10.50 20.49
C PRO A 83 -13.17 9.76 20.61
N GLU A 84 -13.11 8.70 21.43
CA GLU A 84 -11.98 7.78 21.58
C GLU A 84 -11.66 6.98 20.30
N ASP A 85 -12.67 6.49 19.57
CA ASP A 85 -12.47 5.70 18.35
C ASP A 85 -11.99 6.56 17.18
N ARG A 86 -12.47 7.81 17.12
CA ARG A 86 -11.96 8.80 16.16
C ARG A 86 -10.48 9.10 16.38
N ARG A 87 -10.04 9.16 17.64
CA ARG A 87 -8.62 9.34 17.99
C ARG A 87 -7.78 8.16 17.54
N LYS A 88 -8.25 6.93 17.76
CA LYS A 88 -7.55 5.72 17.28
C LYS A 88 -7.49 5.65 15.76
N ALA A 89 -8.59 5.95 15.07
CA ALA A 89 -8.62 6.00 13.60
C ALA A 89 -7.59 7.00 13.06
N LEU A 90 -7.48 8.19 13.67
CA LEU A 90 -6.48 9.18 13.29
C LEU A 90 -5.04 8.73 13.59
N GLN A 91 -4.82 8.00 14.69
CA GLN A 91 -3.51 7.42 15.01
C GLN A 91 -3.09 6.36 13.99
N TYR A 92 -4.01 5.48 13.56
CA TYR A 92 -3.75 4.52 12.50
C TYR A 92 -3.51 5.19 11.15
N PHE A 93 -4.25 6.25 10.86
CA PHE A 93 -4.06 7.07 9.65
C PHE A 93 -2.65 7.69 9.62
N PHE A 94 -2.24 8.34 10.72
CA PHE A 94 -0.88 8.89 10.83
C PHE A 94 0.21 7.83 10.75
N ALA A 95 0.02 6.66 11.38
CA ALA A 95 0.96 5.55 11.29
C ALA A 95 1.08 5.01 9.85
N GLY A 96 -0.05 4.90 9.14
CA GLY A 96 -0.10 4.57 7.72
C GLY A 96 0.69 5.57 6.89
N GLU A 97 0.43 6.87 7.07
CA GLU A 97 1.08 7.93 6.29
C GLU A 97 2.60 8.00 6.53
N LEU A 98 3.05 7.77 7.76
CA LEU A 98 4.47 7.62 8.11
C LEU A 98 5.13 6.43 7.40
N LEU A 99 4.47 5.27 7.42
CA LEU A 99 4.95 4.06 6.76
C LEU A 99 4.94 4.20 5.22
N TYR A 100 3.98 4.93 4.67
CA TYR A 100 3.93 5.29 3.25
C TYR A 100 5.11 6.16 2.83
N LEU A 101 5.38 7.22 3.59
CA LEU A 101 6.55 8.09 3.40
C LEU A 101 7.85 7.30 3.45
N LEU A 102 8.01 6.44 4.44
CA LEU A 102 9.19 5.60 4.58
C LEU A 102 9.35 4.65 3.38
N THR A 103 8.27 3.98 2.99
CA THR A 103 8.25 3.09 1.81
C THR A 103 8.64 3.84 0.55
N THR A 104 8.05 5.00 0.27
CA THR A 104 8.30 5.76 -0.95
C THR A 104 9.73 6.29 -1.03
N ILE A 105 10.34 6.65 0.11
CA ILE A 105 11.76 7.01 0.18
C ILE A 105 12.64 5.80 -0.14
N LEU A 106 12.43 4.67 0.53
CA LEU A 106 13.21 3.44 0.28
C LEU A 106 13.05 2.95 -1.16
N LEU A 107 11.85 3.07 -1.73
CA LEU A 107 11.56 2.72 -3.12
C LEU A 107 12.37 3.59 -4.09
N LYS A 108 12.42 4.91 -3.87
CA LYS A 108 13.24 5.83 -4.68
C LYS A 108 14.73 5.49 -4.61
N VAL A 109 15.23 5.16 -3.42
CA VAL A 109 16.63 4.74 -3.26
C VAL A 109 16.90 3.45 -4.05
N CYS A 110 16.01 2.46 -3.95
CA CYS A 110 16.15 1.20 -4.71
C CYS A 110 16.11 1.44 -6.23
N VAL A 111 15.22 2.31 -6.72
CA VAL A 111 15.16 2.68 -8.14
C VAL A 111 16.42 3.42 -8.58
N GLY A 112 16.94 4.33 -7.76
CA GLY A 112 18.17 5.06 -8.05
C GLY A 112 19.36 4.10 -8.21
N ILE A 113 19.55 3.16 -7.29
CA ILE A 113 20.65 2.20 -7.38
C ILE A 113 20.50 1.27 -8.59
N LEU A 114 19.27 0.92 -8.99
CA LEU A 114 19.02 0.15 -10.20
C LEU A 114 19.35 0.94 -11.49
N LEU A 115 19.15 2.25 -11.50
CA LEU A 115 19.30 3.11 -12.68
C LEU A 115 20.76 3.49 -12.95
N VAL A 116 21.52 3.81 -11.90
CA VAL A 116 22.93 4.23 -11.99
C VAL A 116 23.80 3.34 -12.90
N PRO A 117 23.78 1.99 -12.81
CA PRO A 117 24.59 1.13 -13.68
C PRO A 117 24.15 1.16 -15.15
N VAL A 118 22.89 1.51 -15.44
CA VAL A 118 22.39 1.62 -16.83
C VAL A 118 22.87 2.92 -17.46
N GLU A 119 22.91 4.01 -16.68
CA GLU A 119 23.37 5.32 -17.16
C GLU A 119 24.86 5.30 -17.52
N ILE A 120 25.73 4.71 -16.68
CA ILE A 120 27.16 4.59 -16.99
C ILE A 120 27.45 3.74 -18.24
N ALA A 121 26.61 2.73 -18.52
CA ALA A 121 26.75 1.89 -19.70
C ALA A 121 26.34 2.63 -20.99
N PHE A 122 25.50 3.66 -20.87
CA PHE A 122 25.06 4.48 -21.99
C PHE A 122 26.10 5.55 -22.38
N GLU A 123 26.80 6.14 -21.39
CA GLU A 123 27.83 7.20 -21.61
C GLU A 123 29.08 6.69 -22.35
N THR A 124 29.30 5.36 -22.40
CA THR A 124 30.52 4.75 -22.96
C THR A 124 30.37 4.25 -24.40
N SER A 125 29.22 4.48 -25.05
CA SER A 125 28.93 4.10 -26.44
C SER A 125 28.77 5.32 -27.35
#